data_AF-A0A084JA00-F1
#
_entry.id   AF-A0A084JA00-F1
#
_cell.length_a   1.000
_cell.length_b   1.000
_cell.length_c   1.000
_cell.angle_alpha   90.00
_cell.angle_beta   90.00
_cell.angle_gamma   90.00
#
_symmetry.space_group_name_H-M   'P 1'
#
loop_
_entity.id
_entity.type
_entity.pdbx_description
1 polymer ?
#
loop_
_entity_poly.entity_id
_entity_poly.type
_entity_poly.pdbx_seq_one_letter_code
_entity_poly.pdbx_strand_id
1 'polypeptide(L)'
;MRYSFNSSFFKESNRTFISIPFNVWETCKVKGMIPVKVIINDVSFECRLMPKGKGVYYIPIVKSVLNKISSVNEVCVKFEIIEGLTRINFDSLYSKENPIRKIDSIEYVKQPDKGLCGQTCIAMLTGLPIDEIINVMHSNKCLASISKVIEALDYYGIAHSDKFIYTRGREVKFPKCCIINVRGNKKNHLMVYYSGTYYDPTYGIMKDYLYENVISYLEITVE
;
A
#
# COMPACT_ATOMS: atom_id res chain seq x y z
N MET A 1 -11.02 2.11 -18.64
CA MET A 1 -11.35 1.23 -19.78
C MET A 1 -11.54 -0.19 -19.26
N ARG A 2 -12.62 -0.88 -19.65
CA ARG A 2 -12.96 -2.22 -19.16
C ARG A 2 -12.68 -3.27 -20.24
N TYR A 3 -11.99 -4.34 -19.87
CA TYR A 3 -11.65 -5.48 -20.72
C TYR A 3 -12.47 -6.69 -20.28
N SER A 4 -12.90 -7.53 -21.22
CA SER A 4 -13.70 -8.73 -20.95
C SER A 4 -13.24 -9.88 -21.84
N PHE A 5 -13.11 -11.08 -21.28
CA PHE A 5 -12.76 -12.29 -22.01
C PHE A 5 -13.18 -13.54 -21.24
N ASN A 6 -13.27 -14.68 -21.94
CA ASN A 6 -13.46 -15.97 -21.30
C ASN A 6 -12.12 -16.69 -21.13
N SER A 7 -11.93 -17.35 -19.99
CA SER A 7 -10.73 -18.14 -19.72
C SER A 7 -11.01 -19.18 -18.64
N SER A 8 -10.14 -20.18 -18.55
CA SER A 8 -10.13 -21.18 -17.47
C SER A 8 -9.06 -20.88 -16.42
N PHE A 9 -9.24 -21.48 -15.24
CA PHE A 9 -8.22 -21.49 -14.20
C PHE A 9 -7.15 -22.53 -14.52
N PHE A 10 -5.90 -22.20 -14.26
CA PHE A 10 -4.81 -23.16 -14.29
C PHE A 10 -3.91 -23.02 -13.06
N LYS A 11 -3.21 -24.11 -12.72
CA LYS A 11 -2.23 -24.13 -11.64
C LYS A 11 -0.83 -24.04 -12.21
N GLU A 12 -0.02 -23.17 -11.63
CA GLU A 12 1.42 -23.10 -11.86
C GLU A 12 2.08 -23.13 -10.48
N SER A 13 2.78 -24.23 -10.19
CA SER A 13 3.27 -24.56 -8.85
C SER A 13 2.15 -24.57 -7.79
N ASN A 14 2.33 -23.89 -6.66
CA ASN A 14 1.33 -23.80 -5.57
C ASN A 14 0.31 -22.65 -5.73
N ARG A 15 0.23 -22.00 -6.91
CA ARG A 15 -0.64 -20.85 -7.15
C ARG A 15 -1.59 -21.11 -8.31
N THR A 16 -2.76 -20.47 -8.25
CA THR A 16 -3.81 -20.55 -9.28
C THR A 16 -3.86 -19.24 -10.06
N PHE A 17 -4.06 -19.33 -11.37
CA PHE A 17 -3.99 -18.22 -12.30
C PHE A 17 -5.08 -18.29 -13.36
N ILE A 18 -5.31 -17.15 -14.00
CA ILE A 18 -6.06 -17.01 -15.26
C ILE A 18 -5.13 -16.32 -16.27
N SER A 19 -5.12 -16.81 -17.51
CA SER A 19 -4.30 -16.22 -18.58
C SER A 19 -5.09 -15.13 -19.28
N ILE A 20 -4.47 -13.99 -19.57
CA ILE A 20 -5.08 -12.96 -20.41
C ILE A 20 -4.82 -13.36 -21.88
N PRO A 21 -5.88 -13.55 -22.70
CA PRO A 21 -5.76 -14.14 -24.04
C PRO A 21 -5.29 -13.15 -25.11
N PHE A 22 -4.86 -11.95 -24.72
CA PHE A 22 -4.39 -10.91 -25.61
C PHE A 22 -3.13 -10.24 -25.06
N ASN A 23 -2.39 -9.58 -25.95
CA ASN A 23 -1.18 -8.85 -25.59
C ASN A 23 -1.56 -7.58 -24.80
N VAL A 24 -1.20 -7.55 -23.52
CA VAL A 24 -1.54 -6.43 -22.62
C VAL A 24 -0.76 -5.16 -22.96
N TRP A 25 0.48 -5.27 -23.45
CA TRP A 25 1.25 -4.09 -23.83
C TRP A 25 0.64 -3.35 -25.01
N GLU A 26 0.17 -4.10 -25.99
CA GLU A 26 -0.44 -3.55 -27.21
C GLU A 26 -1.85 -3.02 -26.94
N THR A 27 -2.63 -3.76 -26.16
CA THR A 27 -4.04 -3.47 -25.91
C THR A 27 -4.20 -2.37 -24.85
N CYS A 28 -3.46 -2.47 -23.74
CA CYS A 28 -3.61 -1.56 -22.61
C CYS A 28 -2.59 -0.42 -22.60
N LYS A 29 -1.58 -0.45 -23.47
CA LYS A 29 -0.49 0.54 -23.56
C LYS A 29 0.31 0.75 -22.26
N VAL A 30 0.30 -0.25 -21.37
CA VAL A 30 1.01 -0.23 -20.07
C VAL A 30 1.91 -1.46 -19.92
N LYS A 31 2.95 -1.35 -19.10
CA LYS A 31 3.95 -2.42 -18.83
C LYS A 31 4.25 -2.53 -17.33
N GLY A 32 4.88 -3.63 -16.92
CA GLY A 32 5.27 -3.86 -15.52
C GLY A 32 4.17 -4.54 -14.70
N MET A 33 4.11 -4.26 -13.40
CA MET A 33 3.11 -4.80 -12.48
C MET A 33 1.86 -3.91 -12.48
N ILE A 34 0.84 -4.30 -13.24
CA ILE A 34 -0.32 -3.44 -13.53
C ILE A 34 -1.43 -3.71 -12.50
N PRO A 35 -1.83 -2.72 -11.68
CA PRO A 35 -2.96 -2.89 -10.77
C PRO A 35 -4.29 -2.90 -11.54
N VAL A 36 -5.14 -3.87 -11.21
CA VAL A 36 -6.45 -4.05 -11.84
C VAL A 36 -7.50 -4.42 -10.81
N LYS A 37 -8.74 -3.98 -11.07
CA LYS A 37 -9.94 -4.52 -10.45
C LYS A 37 -10.51 -5.58 -11.39
N VAL A 38 -10.64 -6.80 -10.89
CA VAL A 38 -11.10 -7.97 -11.62
C VAL A 38 -12.48 -8.36 -11.11
N ILE A 39 -13.36 -8.73 -12.02
CA ILE A 39 -14.70 -9.25 -11.76
C ILE A 39 -14.79 -10.59 -12.49
N ILE A 40 -15.05 -11.65 -11.73
CA ILE A 40 -15.28 -13.00 -12.27
C ILE A 40 -16.64 -13.45 -11.76
N ASN A 41 -17.58 -13.64 -12.68
CA ASN A 41 -19.00 -13.81 -12.35
C ASN A 41 -19.46 -12.64 -11.45
N ASP A 42 -19.79 -12.90 -10.18
CA ASP A 42 -20.21 -11.91 -9.19
C ASP A 42 -19.13 -11.58 -8.14
N VAL A 43 -17.92 -12.13 -8.29
CA VAL A 43 -16.82 -11.90 -7.34
C VAL A 43 -15.89 -10.84 -7.89
N SER A 44 -15.90 -9.66 -7.24
CA SER A 44 -14.93 -8.60 -7.52
C SER A 44 -13.75 -8.64 -6.56
N PHE A 45 -12.53 -8.49 -7.06
CA PHE A 45 -11.32 -8.37 -6.26
C PHE A 45 -10.24 -7.59 -7.00
N GLU A 46 -9.24 -7.12 -6.26
CA GLU A 46 -8.14 -6.37 -6.84
C GLU A 46 -6.79 -7.07 -6.69
N CYS A 47 -6.01 -6.99 -7.75
CA CYS A 47 -4.70 -7.61 -7.83
C CYS A 47 -3.78 -6.87 -8.80
N ARG A 48 -2.49 -7.20 -8.76
CA ARG A 48 -1.56 -6.80 -9.81
C ARG A 48 -1.44 -7.94 -10.82
N LEU A 49 -1.56 -7.63 -12.10
CA LEU A 49 -1.27 -8.57 -13.18
C LEU A 49 0.20 -8.99 -13.11
N MET A 50 0.46 -10.29 -13.26
CA MET A 50 1.79 -10.87 -13.24
C MET A 50 2.37 -10.95 -14.66
N PRO A 51 3.42 -10.18 -14.97
CA PRO A 51 4.06 -10.24 -16.28
C PRO A 51 4.80 -11.57 -16.47
N LYS A 52 4.63 -12.19 -17.64
CA LYS A 52 5.39 -13.35 -18.10
C LYS A 52 6.35 -13.04 -19.25
N GLY A 53 6.37 -11.78 -19.68
CA GLY A 53 7.21 -11.29 -20.77
C GLY A 53 6.46 -11.25 -22.10
N LYS A 54 6.99 -10.46 -23.04
CA LYS A 54 6.44 -10.30 -24.40
C LYS A 54 4.92 -10.00 -24.44
N GLY A 55 4.43 -9.18 -23.50
CA GLY A 55 3.01 -8.81 -23.43
C GLY A 55 2.08 -9.85 -22.82
N VAL A 56 2.59 -11.00 -22.38
CA VAL A 56 1.82 -12.06 -21.71
C VAL A 56 1.69 -11.74 -20.21
N TYR A 57 0.46 -11.84 -19.70
CA TYR A 57 0.14 -11.55 -18.30
C TYR A 57 -0.86 -12.54 -17.72
N TYR A 58 -0.69 -12.86 -16.44
CA TYR A 58 -1.61 -13.69 -15.68
C TYR A 58 -2.29 -12.89 -14.56
N ILE A 59 -3.55 -13.22 -14.29
CA ILE A 59 -4.29 -12.76 -13.12
C ILE A 59 -4.07 -13.78 -11.99
N PRO A 60 -3.42 -13.42 -10.88
CA PRO A 60 -3.26 -14.30 -9.73
C PRO A 60 -4.57 -14.45 -8.96
N ILE A 61 -4.97 -15.71 -8.69
CA ILE A 61 -6.19 -16.04 -7.94
C ILE A 61 -5.81 -16.57 -6.55
N VAL A 62 -6.27 -15.88 -5.51
CA VAL A 62 -6.10 -16.32 -4.12
C VAL A 62 -7.14 -17.37 -3.74
N LYS A 63 -6.80 -18.26 -2.80
CA LYS A 63 -7.68 -19.37 -2.38
C LYS A 63 -9.06 -18.89 -1.92
N SER A 64 -9.16 -17.77 -1.22
CA SER A 64 -10.43 -17.20 -0.76
C SER A 64 -11.36 -16.77 -1.90
N VAL A 65 -10.80 -16.31 -3.02
CA VAL A 65 -11.54 -15.96 -4.24
C VAL A 65 -11.93 -17.24 -4.98
N LEU A 66 -11.01 -18.19 -5.11
CA LEU A 66 -11.27 -19.48 -5.76
C LEU A 66 -12.44 -20.23 -5.09
N ASN A 67 -12.50 -20.23 -3.76
CA ASN A 67 -13.58 -20.87 -3.00
C ASN A 67 -14.96 -20.23 -3.24
N LYS A 68 -15.02 -18.96 -3.67
CA LYS A 68 -16.28 -18.25 -3.92
C LYS A 68 -16.80 -18.42 -5.34
N ILE A 69 -15.94 -18.79 -6.30
CA ILE A 69 -16.30 -18.76 -7.73
C ILE A 69 -16.98 -20.07 -8.20
N SER A 70 -16.91 -21.16 -7.43
CA SER A 70 -17.50 -22.48 -7.74
C SER A 70 -17.02 -23.08 -9.08
N SER A 71 -17.21 -24.39 -9.24
CA SER A 71 -16.53 -25.30 -10.18
C SER A 71 -16.91 -25.13 -11.67
N VAL A 72 -16.69 -23.96 -12.27
CA VAL A 72 -16.93 -23.74 -13.71
C VAL A 72 -15.62 -23.87 -14.49
N ASN A 73 -15.62 -24.68 -15.56
CA ASN A 73 -14.45 -24.91 -16.40
C ASN A 73 -14.01 -23.65 -17.17
N GLU A 74 -14.93 -22.77 -17.50
CA GLU A 74 -14.70 -21.51 -18.20
C GLU A 74 -15.44 -20.38 -17.49
N VAL A 75 -14.75 -19.28 -17.22
CA VAL A 75 -15.30 -18.14 -16.51
C VAL A 75 -15.21 -16.87 -17.34
N CYS A 76 -16.24 -16.02 -17.24
CA CYS A 76 -16.21 -14.69 -17.83
C CYS A 76 -15.43 -13.76 -16.90
N VAL A 77 -14.30 -13.26 -17.39
CA VAL A 77 -13.40 -12.38 -16.65
C VAL A 77 -13.51 -10.98 -17.22
N LYS A 78 -13.83 -10.03 -16.35
CA LYS A 78 -13.76 -8.61 -16.65
C LYS A 78 -12.67 -7.98 -15.81
N PHE A 79 -11.91 -7.04 -16.34
CA PHE A 79 -11.04 -6.23 -15.52
C PHE A 79 -10.94 -4.78 -16.01
N GLU A 80 -10.63 -3.89 -15.09
CA GLU A 80 -10.25 -2.50 -15.37
C GLU A 80 -8.91 -2.19 -14.72
N ILE A 81 -8.08 -1.42 -15.44
CA ILE A 81 -6.84 -0.88 -14.88
C ILE A 81 -7.23 0.25 -13.93
N ILE A 82 -6.67 0.20 -12.74
CA ILE A 82 -6.84 1.19 -11.66
C ILE A 82 -5.48 1.83 -11.37
N GLU A 83 -5.44 2.95 -10.66
CA GLU A 83 -4.16 3.63 -10.35
C GLU A 83 -3.36 2.86 -9.27
N GLY A 84 -4.06 2.20 -8.35
CA GLY A 84 -3.48 1.43 -7.24
C GLY A 84 -4.49 0.46 -6.63
N LEU A 85 -4.05 -0.46 -5.77
CA LEU A 85 -4.95 -1.42 -5.13
C LEU A 85 -5.73 -0.76 -3.97
N THR A 86 -7.04 -0.73 -4.07
CA THR A 86 -8.03 -0.20 -3.13
C THR A 86 -8.33 -1.14 -1.96
N ARG A 87 -7.39 -2.00 -1.51
CA ARG A 87 -7.67 -2.97 -0.43
C ARG A 87 -8.09 -2.35 0.92
N ILE A 88 -8.07 -1.02 1.02
CA ILE A 88 -8.63 -0.22 2.12
C ILE A 88 -9.71 0.78 1.60
N ASN A 89 -9.79 1.05 0.29
CA ASN A 89 -10.39 2.26 -0.31
C ASN A 89 -11.84 2.13 -0.83
N PHE A 90 -12.62 1.13 -0.37
CA PHE A 90 -13.96 0.92 -0.94
C PHE A 90 -14.99 1.97 -0.51
N ASP A 91 -14.78 2.65 0.64
CA ASP A 91 -15.70 3.65 1.20
C ASP A 91 -14.97 4.88 1.80
N SER A 92 -13.78 5.23 1.30
CA SER A 92 -13.12 6.44 1.82
C SER A 92 -13.94 7.70 1.52
N LEU A 93 -14.17 8.49 2.55
CA LEU A 93 -14.76 9.82 2.45
C LEU A 93 -13.73 10.90 2.05
N TYR A 94 -12.46 10.51 1.88
CA TYR A 94 -11.33 11.40 1.71
C TYR A 94 -10.69 11.23 0.31
N SER A 95 -10.09 12.31 -0.18
CA SER A 95 -9.29 12.31 -1.41
C SER A 95 -8.06 13.20 -1.23
N LYS A 96 -7.16 13.25 -2.21
CA LYS A 96 -5.99 14.15 -2.15
C LYS A 96 -6.40 15.63 -2.14
N GLU A 97 -7.52 15.95 -2.78
CA GLU A 97 -8.12 17.29 -2.83
C GLU A 97 -8.90 17.61 -1.55
N ASN A 98 -9.45 16.60 -0.88
CA ASN A 98 -10.18 16.71 0.38
C ASN A 98 -9.66 15.67 1.40
N PRO A 99 -8.45 15.88 1.96
CA PRO A 99 -7.86 14.95 2.92
C PRO A 99 -8.63 14.99 4.23
N ILE A 100 -8.45 13.96 5.07
CA ILE A 100 -9.02 13.94 6.43
C ILE A 100 -8.63 15.19 7.25
N ARG A 101 -7.43 15.72 7.03
CA ARG A 101 -6.97 16.99 7.60
C ARG A 101 -5.81 17.57 6.81
N LYS A 102 -5.56 18.86 7.03
CA LYS A 102 -4.29 19.50 6.73
C LYS A 102 -3.28 19.20 7.86
N ILE A 103 -2.06 18.84 7.50
CA ILE A 103 -0.98 18.55 8.45
C ILE A 103 -0.16 19.82 8.66
N ASP A 104 -0.49 20.56 9.71
CA ASP A 104 0.21 21.76 10.18
C ASP A 104 1.02 21.51 11.47
N SER A 105 0.78 20.37 12.12
CA SER A 105 1.35 19.95 13.38
C SER A 105 1.21 18.42 13.55
N ILE A 106 2.08 17.85 14.39
CA ILE A 106 2.04 16.43 14.77
C ILE A 106 1.89 16.34 16.28
N GLU A 107 0.83 15.67 16.73
CA GLU A 107 0.68 15.23 18.11
C GLU A 107 1.34 13.86 18.27
N TYR A 108 2.15 13.71 19.32
CA TYR A 108 2.85 12.47 19.56
C TYR A 108 1.90 11.39 20.09
N VAL A 109 1.92 10.22 19.42
CA VAL A 109 1.22 9.02 19.86
C VAL A 109 2.25 7.94 20.16
N LYS A 110 2.20 7.39 21.38
CA LYS A 110 3.01 6.23 21.77
C LYS A 110 2.33 4.95 21.28
N GLN A 111 3.08 4.04 20.67
CA GLN A 111 2.50 2.76 20.25
C GLN A 111 2.04 1.95 21.48
N PRO A 112 0.83 1.37 21.47
CA PRO A 112 0.31 0.60 22.59
C PRO A 112 1.01 -0.75 22.70
N ASP A 113 1.43 -1.31 21.57
CA ASP A 113 2.07 -2.62 21.48
C ASP A 113 3.23 -2.63 20.49
N LYS A 114 4.16 -3.58 20.70
CA LYS A 114 5.28 -3.81 19.78
C LYS A 114 4.76 -4.21 18.40
N GLY A 115 5.28 -3.52 17.37
CA GLY A 115 4.98 -3.83 15.97
C GLY A 115 3.80 -3.07 15.39
N LEU A 116 3.33 -2.01 16.05
CA LEU A 116 2.30 -1.09 15.55
C LEU A 116 2.88 0.24 15.08
N CYS A 117 4.18 0.32 14.80
CA CYS A 117 4.83 1.58 14.42
C CYS A 117 4.22 2.20 13.16
N GLY A 118 3.88 1.39 12.14
CA GLY A 118 3.19 1.88 10.94
C GLY A 118 1.84 2.49 11.22
N GLN A 119 0.99 1.79 11.98
CA GLN A 119 -0.32 2.29 12.42
C GLN A 119 -0.18 3.56 13.26
N THR A 120 0.83 3.61 14.13
CA THR A 120 1.09 4.78 14.99
C THR A 120 1.53 5.99 14.16
N CYS A 121 2.36 5.79 13.12
CA CYS A 121 2.68 6.87 12.18
C CYS A 121 1.44 7.41 11.47
N ILE A 122 0.54 6.53 11.01
CA ILE A 122 -0.72 6.96 10.39
C ILE A 122 -1.61 7.69 11.40
N ALA A 123 -1.71 7.23 12.65
CA ALA A 123 -2.45 7.92 13.71
C ALA A 123 -1.92 9.35 13.93
N MET A 124 -0.59 9.51 14.00
CA MET A 124 0.05 10.83 14.14
C MET A 124 -0.23 11.77 12.95
N LEU A 125 -0.26 11.24 11.72
CA LEU A 125 -0.51 12.04 10.52
C LEU A 125 -2.00 12.38 10.34
N THR A 126 -2.89 11.46 10.68
CA THR A 126 -4.35 11.65 10.56
C THR A 126 -4.96 12.39 11.74
N GLY A 127 -4.32 12.35 12.91
CA GLY A 127 -4.90 12.85 14.17
C GLY A 127 -5.98 11.93 14.75
N LEU A 128 -6.17 10.73 14.19
CA LEU A 128 -7.18 9.78 14.68
C LEU A 128 -6.64 8.86 15.78
N PRO A 129 -7.54 8.31 16.64
CA PRO A 129 -7.17 7.28 17.59
C PRO A 129 -6.56 6.05 16.91
N ILE A 130 -5.52 5.47 17.53
CA ILE A 130 -4.82 4.32 16.96
C ILE A 130 -5.72 3.09 16.72
N ASP A 131 -6.75 2.89 17.54
CA ASP A 131 -7.69 1.77 17.41
C ASP A 131 -8.49 1.88 16.11
N GLU A 132 -8.86 3.09 15.71
CA GLU A 132 -9.52 3.35 14.42
C GLU A 132 -8.59 3.02 13.25
N ILE A 133 -7.32 3.42 13.36
CA ILE A 133 -6.30 3.10 12.35
C ILE A 133 -6.07 1.59 12.23
N ILE A 134 -6.01 0.87 13.35
CA ILE A 134 -5.85 -0.59 13.35
C ILE A 134 -7.01 -1.26 12.62
N ASN A 135 -8.24 -0.80 12.87
CA ASN A 135 -9.44 -1.31 12.23
C ASN A 135 -9.41 -1.09 10.71
N VAL A 136 -9.10 0.13 10.27
CA VAL A 136 -9.02 0.48 8.83
C VAL A 136 -7.89 -0.27 8.12
N MET A 137 -6.72 -0.36 8.74
CA MET A 137 -5.58 -1.03 8.10
C MET A 137 -5.73 -2.56 8.03
N HIS A 138 -6.70 -3.15 8.75
CA HIS A 138 -6.93 -4.59 8.88
C HIS A 138 -5.62 -5.38 9.10
N SER A 139 -4.70 -4.81 9.88
CA SER A 139 -3.34 -5.31 10.02
C SER A 139 -3.02 -5.58 11.48
N ASN A 140 -2.84 -6.85 11.82
CA ASN A 140 -2.48 -7.30 13.16
C ASN A 140 -1.04 -6.84 13.52
N LYS A 141 -0.68 -6.93 14.82
CA LYS A 141 0.64 -6.57 15.36
C LYS A 141 1.78 -7.10 14.46
N CYS A 142 2.80 -6.27 14.18
CA CYS A 142 4.01 -6.60 13.40
C CYS A 142 3.84 -6.80 11.87
N LEU A 143 2.70 -6.44 11.27
CA LEU A 143 2.38 -6.73 9.85
C LEU A 143 2.07 -5.52 8.96
N ALA A 144 2.17 -4.28 9.46
CA ALA A 144 2.04 -3.11 8.59
C ALA A 144 3.25 -3.03 7.65
N SER A 145 3.15 -3.70 6.51
CA SER A 145 4.11 -3.53 5.42
C SER A 145 4.09 -2.09 4.92
N ILE A 146 5.17 -1.63 4.29
CA ILE A 146 5.22 -0.31 3.64
C ILE A 146 4.02 -0.11 2.70
N SER A 147 3.60 -1.16 1.99
CA SER A 147 2.43 -1.10 1.09
C SER A 147 1.14 -0.77 1.86
N LYS A 148 0.97 -1.31 3.07
CA LYS A 148 -0.19 -1.02 3.92
C LYS A 148 -0.21 0.41 4.44
N VAL A 149 0.97 0.97 4.74
CA VAL A 149 1.11 2.37 5.12
C VAL A 149 0.70 3.27 3.95
N ILE A 150 1.17 2.98 2.74
CA ILE A 150 0.76 3.71 1.52
C ILE A 150 -0.76 3.60 1.30
N GLU A 151 -1.31 2.38 1.34
CA GLU A 151 -2.77 2.17 1.20
C GLU A 151 -3.58 2.97 2.24
N ALA A 152 -3.06 3.12 3.46
CA ALA A 152 -3.72 3.91 4.50
C ALA A 152 -3.62 5.42 4.25
N LEU A 153 -2.48 5.91 3.76
CA LEU A 153 -2.35 7.32 3.37
C LEU A 153 -3.32 7.66 2.24
N ASP A 154 -3.38 6.81 1.20
CA ASP A 154 -4.34 6.93 0.11
C ASP A 154 -5.79 6.91 0.62
N TYR A 155 -6.11 6.02 1.56
CA TYR A 155 -7.42 5.97 2.19
C TYR A 155 -7.76 7.28 2.90
N TYR A 156 -6.85 7.89 3.65
CA TYR A 156 -7.12 9.14 4.35
C TYR A 156 -6.94 10.41 3.49
N GLY A 157 -6.68 10.25 2.18
CA GLY A 157 -6.43 11.36 1.28
C GLY A 157 -5.11 12.10 1.55
N ILE A 158 -4.21 11.54 2.38
CA ILE A 158 -2.96 12.20 2.72
C ILE A 158 -2.01 12.11 1.53
N ALA A 159 -1.72 13.25 0.91
CA ALA A 159 -0.82 13.32 -0.24
C ALA A 159 0.62 12.93 0.14
N HIS A 160 1.25 12.09 -0.68
CA HIS A 160 2.60 11.60 -0.49
C HIS A 160 3.30 11.36 -1.83
N SER A 161 4.62 11.20 -1.80
CA SER A 161 5.38 10.83 -3.01
C SER A 161 5.11 9.38 -3.44
N ASP A 162 5.29 9.07 -4.72
CA ASP A 162 4.96 7.73 -5.26
C ASP A 162 5.84 6.60 -4.73
N LYS A 163 7.04 6.94 -4.21
CA LYS A 163 8.03 5.95 -3.80
C LYS A 163 8.89 6.43 -2.64
N PHE A 164 9.32 5.47 -1.84
CA PHE A 164 10.36 5.70 -0.85
C PHE A 164 11.69 6.09 -1.53
N ILE A 165 12.34 7.10 -0.97
CA ILE A 165 13.68 7.55 -1.36
C ILE A 165 14.69 6.88 -0.42
N TYR A 166 15.62 6.11 -0.97
CA TYR A 166 16.64 5.41 -0.21
C TYR A 166 17.86 6.31 0.03
N THR A 167 18.21 6.51 1.30
CA THR A 167 19.35 7.35 1.71
C THR A 167 20.69 6.67 1.47
N ARG A 168 20.71 5.32 1.48
CA ARG A 168 21.92 4.50 1.34
C ARG A 168 22.99 4.87 2.39
N GLY A 169 22.58 5.18 3.61
CA GLY A 169 23.46 5.54 4.72
C GLY A 169 24.09 6.93 4.61
N ARG A 170 23.62 7.77 3.68
CA ARG A 170 24.06 9.15 3.55
C ARG A 170 23.19 10.08 4.38
N GLU A 171 23.79 11.15 4.87
CA GLU A 171 23.05 12.27 5.41
C GLU A 171 22.21 12.92 4.29
N VAL A 172 20.94 13.18 4.60
CA VAL A 172 19.98 13.79 3.67
C VAL A 172 19.19 14.86 4.38
N LYS A 173 18.82 15.91 3.65
CA LYS A 173 17.84 16.89 4.14
C LYS A 173 16.43 16.32 3.92
N PHE A 174 15.69 16.10 5.00
CA PHE A 174 14.31 15.66 4.90
C PHE A 174 13.38 16.79 4.45
N PRO A 175 12.29 16.47 3.73
CA PRO A 175 11.20 17.40 3.47
C PRO A 175 10.51 17.80 4.79
N LYS A 176 9.63 18.82 4.75
CA LYS A 176 8.93 19.33 5.94
C LYS A 176 8.22 18.22 6.72
N CYS A 177 7.64 17.23 6.03
CA CYS A 177 7.06 16.03 6.63
C CYS A 177 7.44 14.76 5.86
N CYS A 178 7.82 13.70 6.58
CA CYS A 178 8.01 12.38 5.97
C CYS A 178 7.80 11.23 6.97
N ILE A 179 7.48 10.05 6.44
CA ILE A 179 7.62 8.80 7.18
C ILE A 179 9.03 8.26 6.93
N ILE A 180 9.77 8.02 8.00
CA ILE A 180 11.14 7.50 7.96
C ILE A 180 11.11 6.01 8.27
N ASN A 181 11.79 5.23 7.43
CA ASN A 181 12.06 3.82 7.62
C ASN A 181 13.50 3.64 8.09
N VAL A 182 13.68 3.12 9.30
CA VAL A 182 14.97 2.94 9.95
C VAL A 182 15.27 1.47 10.23
N ARG A 183 16.55 1.16 10.35
CA ARG A 183 17.02 -0.16 10.74
C ARG A 183 16.73 -0.37 12.22
N GLY A 184 15.84 -1.33 12.52
CA GLY A 184 15.63 -1.80 13.88
C GLY A 184 16.38 -3.10 14.17
N ASN A 185 16.43 -3.50 15.45
CA ASN A 185 17.20 -4.68 15.89
C ASN A 185 16.74 -6.00 15.27
N LYS A 186 15.43 -6.18 15.06
CA LYS A 186 14.84 -7.43 14.49
C LYS A 186 14.10 -7.19 13.18
N LYS A 187 13.43 -6.05 13.06
CA LYS A 187 12.67 -5.63 11.90
C LYS A 187 12.86 -4.13 11.75
N ASN A 188 12.63 -3.64 10.53
CA ASN A 188 12.59 -2.22 10.27
C ASN A 188 11.53 -1.53 11.13
N HIS A 189 11.79 -0.28 11.47
CA HIS A 189 10.95 0.56 12.31
C HIS A 189 10.53 1.81 11.54
N LEU A 190 9.34 2.32 11.83
CA LEU A 190 8.78 3.50 11.19
C LEU A 190 8.60 4.60 12.22
N MET A 191 8.90 5.83 11.82
CA MET A 191 8.66 7.05 12.60
C MET A 191 8.21 8.19 11.69
N VAL A 192 7.65 9.24 12.26
CA VAL A 192 7.31 10.47 11.54
C VAL A 192 8.38 11.51 11.81
N TYR A 193 8.81 12.23 10.77
CA TYR A 193 9.56 13.46 10.90
C TYR A 193 8.67 14.63 10.49
N TYR A 194 8.67 15.68 11.30
CA TYR A 194 7.97 16.92 11.00
C TYR A 194 8.81 18.12 11.47
N SER A 195 9.19 18.97 10.52
CA SER A 195 9.85 20.27 10.75
C SER A 195 11.01 20.22 11.77
N GLY A 196 11.95 19.28 11.59
CA GLY A 196 13.12 19.14 12.46
C GLY A 196 12.90 18.32 13.72
N THR A 197 11.74 17.67 13.88
CA THR A 197 11.42 16.84 15.05
C THR A 197 11.06 15.43 14.62
N TYR A 198 11.62 14.44 15.30
CA TYR A 198 11.35 13.02 15.09
C TYR A 198 10.33 12.54 16.13
N TYR A 199 9.29 11.86 15.66
CA TYR A 199 8.22 11.29 16.46
C TYR A 199 8.30 9.78 16.33
N ASP A 200 9.05 9.15 17.24
CA ASP A 200 9.27 7.72 17.24
C ASP A 200 8.22 7.00 18.10
N PRO A 201 7.38 6.11 17.52
CA PRO A 201 6.34 5.40 18.26
C PRO A 201 6.82 4.61 19.48
N THR A 202 8.10 4.22 19.52
CA THR A 202 8.73 3.46 20.60
C THR A 202 9.53 4.35 21.54
N TYR A 203 10.34 5.27 20.99
CA TYR A 203 11.34 6.03 21.75
C TYR A 203 10.92 7.45 22.11
N GLY A 204 9.78 7.93 21.61
CA GLY A 204 9.28 9.27 21.92
C GLY A 204 9.72 10.34 20.92
N ILE A 205 9.69 11.59 21.39
CA ILE A 205 10.04 12.76 20.60
C ILE A 205 11.54 13.02 20.71
N MET A 206 12.22 13.20 19.58
CA MET A 206 13.66 13.47 19.52
C MET A 206 13.96 14.62 18.56
N LYS A 207 15.08 15.31 18.77
CA LYS A 207 15.57 16.38 17.87
C LYS A 207 16.60 15.88 16.86
N ASP A 208 17.33 14.83 17.22
CA ASP A 208 18.36 14.25 16.38
C ASP A 208 18.18 12.75 16.24
N TYR A 209 18.63 12.22 15.10
CA TYR A 209 18.65 10.80 14.82
C TYR A 209 19.88 10.46 13.97
N LEU A 210 20.51 9.30 14.23
CA LEU A 210 21.68 8.87 13.47
C LEU A 210 21.28 8.53 12.03
N TYR A 211 21.73 9.33 11.07
CA TYR A 211 21.36 9.17 9.65
C TYR A 211 21.78 7.80 9.07
N GLU A 212 22.82 7.18 9.64
CA GLU A 212 23.31 5.84 9.25
C GLU A 212 22.25 4.75 9.44
N ASN A 213 21.34 4.94 10.39
CA ASN A 213 20.25 4.03 10.67
C ASN A 213 19.04 4.26 9.75
N VAL A 214 18.98 5.38 9.04
CA VAL A 214 17.91 5.67 8.10
C VAL A 214 18.14 4.86 6.82
N ILE A 215 17.14 4.04 6.46
CA ILE A 215 17.14 3.23 5.24
C ILE A 215 16.53 4.02 4.09
N SER A 216 15.36 4.61 4.35
CA SER A 216 14.58 5.35 3.37
C SER A 216 13.57 6.27 4.03
N TYR A 217 13.00 7.19 3.26
CA TYR A 217 11.87 8.01 3.69
C TYR A 217 10.82 8.13 2.59
N LEU A 218 9.57 8.37 2.97
CA LEU A 218 8.45 8.70 2.09
C LEU A 218 8.00 10.11 2.43
N GLU A 219 8.08 11.00 1.45
CA GLU A 219 7.66 12.39 1.61
C GLU A 219 6.14 12.46 1.75
N ILE A 220 5.68 13.23 2.73
CA ILE A 220 4.27 13.59 2.92
C ILE A 220 4.14 15.04 2.48
N THR A 221 3.28 15.29 1.50
CA THR A 221 3.04 16.63 0.98
C THR A 221 2.24 17.41 2.02
N VAL A 222 2.84 18.47 2.52
CA VAL A 222 2.24 19.37 3.50
C VAL A 222 2.36 20.79 2.97
N GLU A 223 1.27 21.54 3.05
CA GLU A 223 1.22 22.96 2.69
C GLU A 223 1.86 23.87 3.76
#